data_AF-A0A2D6L932-F1
#
_entry.id   AF-A0A2D6L932-F1
#
_cell.length_a   1.000
_cell.length_b   1.000
_cell.length_c   1.000
_cell.angle_alpha   90.00
_cell.angle_beta   90.00
_cell.angle_gamma   90.00
#
_symmetry.space_group_name_H-M   'P 1'
#
loop_
_entity.id
_entity.type
_entity.pdbx_description
1 polymer ?
#
loop_
_entity_poly.entity_id
_entity_poly.type
_entity_poly.pdbx_seq_one_letter_code
_entity_poly.pdbx_strand_id
1 'polypeptide(L)'
;MTYWSNKQILDTLKVERLSNSVLVFQAPLERAEVHLSLDGGDIEEIIFSAEGGTQIDEHHRFSGVNESTIKKDAAHCVVVGEGQNETRDVVHFLKPGGPAPTMRLGITHHRGEGTWSSLPHDFELNTEPGFEEVFFYVLKGGTQKAIQVGRGMWHDGEDVDGVWPVRNETFGTVPMGYHPVVGEPGVRVSYVWAYLAKHKHWEKI
;
A
#
# COMPACT_ATOMS: atom_id res chain seq x y z
N MET A 1 15.19 6.21 -10.84
CA MET A 1 15.84 5.99 -9.53
C MET A 1 14.75 6.01 -8.47
N THR A 2 14.66 4.94 -7.67
CA THR A 2 13.64 4.83 -6.60
C THR A 2 14.12 5.58 -5.37
N TYR A 3 13.31 6.51 -4.87
CA TYR A 3 13.64 7.33 -3.69
C TYR A 3 12.84 6.88 -2.47
N TRP A 4 13.46 6.94 -1.30
CA TRP A 4 12.89 6.49 -0.04
C TRP A 4 12.88 7.59 1.02
N SER A 5 11.81 7.66 1.81
CA SER A 5 11.66 8.57 2.97
C SER A 5 12.22 7.98 4.26
N ASN A 6 12.35 6.65 4.34
CA ASN A 6 13.01 5.94 5.43
C ASN A 6 13.84 4.76 4.88
N LYS A 7 14.31 3.87 5.76
CA LYS A 7 15.10 2.70 5.33
C LYS A 7 14.20 1.72 4.57
N GLN A 8 14.71 1.14 3.50
CA GLN A 8 14.09 -0.01 2.84
C GLN A 8 14.29 -1.25 3.71
N ILE A 9 13.31 -1.56 4.55
CA ILE A 9 13.29 -2.74 5.43
C ILE A 9 12.17 -3.64 4.94
N LEU A 10 12.47 -4.43 3.91
CA LEU A 10 11.57 -5.40 3.27
C LEU A 10 12.40 -6.64 2.90
N ASP A 11 11.77 -7.81 2.90
CA ASP A 11 12.39 -9.09 2.56
C ASP A 11 11.72 -9.70 1.33
N THR A 12 10.42 -9.98 1.44
CA THR A 12 9.63 -10.64 0.40
C THR A 12 9.10 -9.64 -0.62
N LEU A 13 8.66 -8.46 -0.16
CA LEU A 13 8.05 -7.45 -1.01
C LEU A 13 9.12 -6.54 -1.63
N LYS A 14 9.18 -6.51 -2.96
CA LYS A 14 10.03 -5.61 -3.74
C LYS A 14 9.17 -4.55 -4.40
N VAL A 15 9.69 -3.32 -4.43
CA VAL A 15 9.01 -2.19 -5.08
C VAL A 15 9.94 -1.45 -6.02
N GLU A 16 9.37 -0.98 -7.12
CA GLU A 16 10.07 -0.18 -8.11
C GLU A 16 9.13 0.85 -8.73
N ARG A 17 9.69 2.01 -9.10
CA ARG A 17 9.02 2.97 -9.98
C ARG A 17 9.65 2.88 -11.36
N LEU A 18 8.94 2.27 -12.31
CA LEU A 18 9.43 2.09 -13.69
C LEU A 18 9.36 3.39 -14.50
N SER A 19 8.34 4.22 -14.24
CA SER A 19 8.15 5.50 -14.89
C SER A 19 7.40 6.47 -13.98
N ASN A 20 7.12 7.69 -14.45
CA ASN A 20 6.35 8.65 -13.66
C ASN A 20 4.93 8.15 -13.32
N SER A 21 4.37 7.26 -14.14
CA SER A 21 2.99 6.77 -14.03
C SER A 21 2.89 5.27 -13.77
N VAL A 22 4.00 4.57 -13.51
CA VAL A 22 3.98 3.11 -13.30
C VAL A 22 4.80 2.73 -12.07
N LEU A 23 4.12 2.10 -11.10
CA LEU A 23 4.73 1.45 -9.94
C LEU A 23 4.62 -0.06 -10.10
N VAL A 24 5.61 -0.79 -9.59
CA VAL A 24 5.60 -2.25 -9.55
C VAL A 24 5.80 -2.71 -8.13
N PHE A 25 4.92 -3.62 -7.70
CA PHE A 25 5.02 -4.36 -6.44
C PHE A 25 5.18 -5.84 -6.77
N GLN A 26 6.19 -6.49 -6.22
CA GLN A 26 6.54 -7.86 -6.54
C GLN A 26 6.81 -8.67 -5.27
N ALA A 27 6.12 -9.78 -5.12
CA ALA A 27 6.43 -10.87 -4.19
C ALA A 27 6.85 -12.11 -5.01
N PRO A 28 7.35 -13.20 -4.41
CA PRO A 28 7.87 -14.35 -5.14
C PRO A 28 6.93 -14.95 -6.19
N LEU A 29 5.62 -14.96 -5.92
CA LEU A 29 4.60 -15.55 -6.79
C LEU A 29 3.54 -14.55 -7.26
N GLU A 30 3.68 -13.26 -6.92
CA GLU A 30 2.67 -12.24 -7.19
C GLU A 30 3.34 -10.96 -7.71
N ARG A 31 2.77 -10.35 -8.74
CA ARG A 31 3.21 -9.06 -9.30
C ARG A 31 2.00 -8.16 -9.52
N ALA A 32 2.11 -6.90 -9.11
CA ALA A 32 1.14 -5.86 -9.45
C ALA A 32 1.86 -4.70 -10.14
N GLU A 33 1.42 -4.38 -11.35
CA GLU A 33 1.77 -3.14 -12.04
C GLU A 33 0.64 -2.14 -11.85
N VAL A 34 0.95 -1.01 -11.23
CA VAL A 34 -0.01 0.03 -10.88
C VAL A 34 0.18 1.21 -11.82
N HIS A 35 -0.83 1.46 -12.64
CA HIS A 35 -0.87 2.57 -13.59
C HIS A 35 -1.55 3.76 -12.94
N LEU A 36 -0.77 4.81 -12.69
CA LEU A 36 -1.27 6.05 -12.10
C LEU A 36 -1.91 6.93 -13.17
N SER A 37 -2.83 7.78 -12.76
CA SER A 37 -3.39 8.87 -13.58
C SER A 37 -2.28 9.80 -14.08
N LEU A 38 -2.57 10.58 -15.14
CA LEU A 38 -1.58 11.49 -15.74
C LEU A 38 -0.98 12.50 -14.76
N ASP A 39 -1.75 12.92 -13.75
CA ASP A 39 -1.31 13.82 -12.69
C ASP A 39 -0.69 13.08 -11.48
N GLY A 40 -0.50 11.76 -11.59
CA GLY A 40 0.01 10.86 -10.56
C GLY A 40 -0.89 10.75 -9.33
N GLY A 41 -2.08 11.37 -9.38
CA GLY A 41 -2.95 11.60 -8.25
C GLY A 41 -3.73 10.39 -7.77
N ASP A 42 -3.91 9.40 -8.63
CA ASP A 42 -4.79 8.25 -8.41
C ASP A 42 -4.31 7.02 -9.20
N ILE A 43 -4.92 5.86 -8.96
CA ILE A 43 -4.73 4.62 -9.72
C ILE A 43 -5.82 4.52 -10.78
N GLU A 44 -5.45 4.39 -12.05
CA GLU A 44 -6.40 4.15 -13.16
C GLU A 44 -6.69 2.64 -13.31
N GLU A 45 -5.64 1.83 -13.23
CA GLU A 45 -5.76 0.38 -13.30
C GLU A 45 -4.56 -0.33 -12.65
N ILE A 46 -4.79 -1.60 -12.30
CA ILE A 46 -3.75 -2.53 -11.87
C ILE A 46 -3.75 -3.73 -12.80
N ILE A 47 -2.58 -4.09 -13.31
CA ILE A 47 -2.33 -5.37 -13.97
C ILE A 47 -1.67 -6.29 -12.93
N PHE A 48 -2.44 -7.25 -12.44
CA PHE A 48 -1.98 -8.23 -11.46
C PHE A 48 -1.68 -9.55 -12.14
N SER A 49 -0.58 -10.20 -11.75
CA SER A 49 -0.27 -11.56 -12.16
C SER A 49 0.20 -12.42 -11.00
N ALA A 50 -0.19 -13.70 -11.00
CA ALA A 50 0.27 -14.68 -10.02
C ALA A 50 0.72 -15.99 -10.68
N GLU A 51 1.84 -16.53 -10.22
CA GLU A 51 2.33 -17.86 -10.61
C GLU A 51 1.59 -18.96 -9.83
N GLY A 52 1.19 -20.03 -10.52
CA GLY A 52 0.59 -21.21 -9.88
C GLY A 52 -0.93 -21.15 -9.72
N GLY A 53 -1.60 -20.31 -10.51
CA GLY A 53 -3.05 -20.31 -10.62
C GLY A 53 -3.58 -21.64 -11.14
N THR A 54 -4.10 -22.49 -10.25
CA THR A 54 -4.80 -23.70 -10.65
C THR A 54 -6.14 -23.30 -11.28
N GLN A 55 -6.21 -23.30 -12.61
CA GLN A 55 -7.47 -23.62 -13.27
C GLN A 55 -7.73 -25.11 -13.01
N ILE A 56 -8.71 -25.42 -12.16
CA ILE A 56 -9.12 -26.81 -11.92
C ILE A 56 -10.07 -27.18 -13.05
N ASP A 57 -9.52 -27.74 -14.12
CA ASP A 57 -10.27 -28.63 -15.02
C ASP A 57 -9.74 -30.05 -14.77
N GLU A 58 -10.62 -31.03 -14.60
CA GLU A 58 -10.34 -32.32 -13.94
C GLU A 58 -9.27 -33.19 -14.66
N HIS A 59 -8.71 -32.72 -15.77
CA HIS A 59 -7.81 -33.49 -16.62
C HIS A 59 -6.45 -32.85 -16.95
N HIS A 60 -6.12 -31.61 -16.55
CA HIS A 60 -4.81 -31.03 -16.89
C HIS A 60 -4.25 -30.05 -15.84
N ARG A 61 -3.09 -30.38 -15.24
CA ARG A 61 -2.30 -29.41 -14.46
C ARG A 61 -1.48 -28.56 -15.43
N PHE A 62 -1.93 -27.34 -15.73
CA PHE A 62 -1.09 -26.34 -16.40
C PHE A 62 -0.48 -25.40 -15.36
N SER A 63 0.85 -25.27 -15.34
CA SER A 63 1.52 -24.16 -14.69
C SER A 63 1.36 -22.92 -15.56
N GLY A 64 0.31 -22.14 -15.31
CA GLY A 64 0.05 -20.88 -16.00
C GLY A 64 0.29 -19.68 -15.07
N VAL A 65 0.56 -18.53 -15.69
CA VAL A 65 0.44 -17.23 -15.01
C VAL A 65 -1.02 -16.80 -15.15
N ASN A 66 -1.69 -16.59 -14.01
CA ASN A 66 -3.02 -15.97 -14.02
C ASN A 66 -2.84 -14.46 -14.01
N GLU A 67 -3.34 -13.78 -15.04
CA GLU A 67 -3.34 -12.33 -15.13
C GLU A 67 -4.76 -11.77 -14.93
N SER A 68 -4.86 -10.61 -14.29
CA SER A 68 -6.12 -9.91 -14.07
C SER A 68 -5.89 -8.40 -14.12
N THR A 69 -6.72 -7.71 -14.90
CA THR A 69 -6.74 -6.24 -14.93
C THR A 69 -7.89 -5.73 -14.08
N ILE A 70 -7.59 -4.85 -13.12
CA ILE A 70 -8.58 -4.24 -12.24
C ILE A 70 -8.58 -2.75 -12.52
N LYS A 71 -9.65 -2.28 -13.16
CA LYS A 71 -9.86 -0.86 -13.42
C LYS A 71 -10.44 -0.17 -12.19
N LYS A 72 -10.21 1.14 -12.10
CA LYS A 72 -10.70 1.98 -10.99
C LYS A 72 -12.20 1.87 -10.73
N ASP A 73 -13.01 1.70 -11.76
CA ASP A 73 -14.48 1.55 -11.64
C ASP A 73 -14.91 0.22 -11.00
N ALA A 74 -14.04 -0.80 -11.01
CA ALA A 74 -14.24 -2.07 -10.34
C ALA A 74 -13.65 -2.10 -8.92
N ALA A 75 -12.92 -1.06 -8.50
CA ALA A 75 -12.29 -1.00 -7.19
C ALA A 75 -13.31 -0.76 -6.06
N HIS A 76 -13.02 -1.30 -4.88
CA HIS A 76 -13.88 -1.13 -3.71
C HIS A 76 -13.49 0.13 -2.93
N CYS A 77 -14.34 1.15 -2.98
CA CYS A 77 -14.13 2.41 -2.27
C CYS A 77 -14.95 2.48 -0.97
N VAL A 78 -14.29 2.87 0.11
CA VAL A 78 -14.92 3.18 1.40
C VAL A 78 -14.44 4.53 1.93
N VAL A 79 -15.32 5.20 2.65
CA VAL A 79 -14.98 6.41 3.42
C VAL A 79 -14.69 5.96 4.83
N VAL A 80 -13.54 6.35 5.38
CA VAL A 80 -13.15 5.99 6.74
C VAL A 80 -12.85 7.25 7.55
N GLY A 81 -13.17 7.21 8.84
CA GLY A 81 -12.93 8.29 9.80
C GLY A 81 -14.11 9.23 9.92
N GLU A 82 -14.07 10.06 10.96
CA GLU A 82 -15.13 11.03 11.25
C GLU A 82 -14.57 12.46 11.32
N GLY A 83 -15.38 13.43 10.93
CA GLY A 83 -15.02 14.85 11.00
C GLY A 83 -13.91 15.28 10.03
N GLN A 84 -13.28 16.42 10.29
CA GLN A 84 -12.36 17.03 9.31
C GLN A 84 -10.92 16.54 9.43
N ASN A 85 -10.52 15.95 10.56
CA ASN A 85 -9.12 15.68 10.87
C ASN A 85 -8.62 14.31 10.35
N GLU A 86 -9.52 13.36 10.10
CA GLU A 86 -9.14 11.97 9.80
C GLU A 86 -10.01 11.30 8.73
N THR A 87 -10.90 12.06 8.08
CA THR A 87 -11.72 11.53 7.00
C THR A 87 -10.90 11.35 5.72
N ARG A 88 -10.95 10.15 5.15
CA ARG A 88 -10.26 9.78 3.92
C ARG A 88 -11.08 8.82 3.09
N ASP A 89 -10.81 8.81 1.79
CA ASP A 89 -11.28 7.79 0.86
C ASP A 89 -10.23 6.69 0.77
N VAL A 90 -10.63 5.43 0.91
CA VAL A 90 -9.76 4.26 0.78
C VAL A 90 -10.28 3.40 -0.35
N VAL A 91 -9.48 3.26 -1.40
CA VAL A 91 -9.82 2.54 -2.61
C VAL A 91 -8.99 1.26 -2.67
N HIS A 92 -9.65 0.12 -2.54
CA HIS A 92 -9.04 -1.21 -2.55
C HIS A 92 -9.12 -1.80 -3.96
N PHE A 93 -7.97 -2.15 -4.53
CA PHE A 93 -7.89 -2.84 -5.82
C PHE A 93 -7.63 -4.34 -5.62
N LEU A 94 -6.62 -4.69 -4.82
CA LEU A 94 -6.37 -6.07 -4.38
C LEU A 94 -6.85 -6.23 -2.94
N LYS A 95 -8.01 -6.87 -2.77
CA LYS A 95 -8.71 -7.03 -1.49
C LYS A 95 -8.86 -8.52 -1.11
N PRO A 96 -9.18 -8.84 0.16
CA PRO A 96 -9.55 -10.19 0.56
C PRO A 96 -10.58 -10.84 -0.38
N GLY A 97 -10.31 -12.09 -0.78
CA GLY A 97 -11.11 -12.85 -1.73
C GLY A 97 -10.98 -12.42 -3.19
N GLY A 98 -10.06 -11.50 -3.51
CA GLY A 98 -9.69 -11.12 -4.87
C GLY A 98 -8.69 -12.10 -5.52
N PRO A 99 -8.09 -11.70 -6.66
CA PRO A 99 -7.20 -12.58 -7.43
C PRO A 99 -5.83 -12.80 -6.76
N ALA A 100 -5.44 -11.92 -5.83
CA ALA A 100 -4.15 -11.98 -5.16
C ALA A 100 -4.20 -12.89 -3.92
N PRO A 101 -3.41 -13.98 -3.85
CA PRO A 101 -3.32 -14.82 -2.66
C PRO A 101 -2.94 -14.04 -1.40
N THR A 102 -1.88 -13.24 -1.44
CA THR A 102 -1.38 -12.53 -0.25
C THR A 102 -1.27 -11.03 -0.44
N MET A 103 -1.01 -10.55 -1.66
CA MET A 103 -0.83 -9.12 -1.89
C MET A 103 -2.15 -8.36 -1.73
N ARG A 104 -2.11 -7.31 -0.93
CA ARG A 104 -3.20 -6.35 -0.79
C ARG A 104 -2.69 -4.99 -1.22
N LEU A 105 -3.51 -4.27 -1.98
CA LEU A 105 -3.07 -3.06 -2.65
C LEU A 105 -4.23 -2.12 -2.86
N GLY A 106 -4.00 -0.86 -2.55
CA GLY A 106 -4.94 0.21 -2.81
C GLY A 106 -4.30 1.58 -2.73
N ILE A 107 -5.16 2.59 -2.69
CA ILE A 107 -4.76 3.98 -2.50
C ILE A 107 -5.65 4.62 -1.45
N THR A 108 -5.07 5.48 -0.63
CA THR A 108 -5.78 6.32 0.32
C THR A 108 -5.65 7.77 -0.07
N HIS A 109 -6.76 8.51 -0.05
CA HIS A 109 -6.81 9.95 -0.28
C HIS A 109 -7.35 10.67 0.95
N HIS A 110 -6.52 11.53 1.55
CA HIS A 110 -6.99 12.45 2.56
C HIS A 110 -7.98 13.43 1.93
N ARG A 111 -9.11 13.67 2.59
CA ARG A 111 -10.06 14.69 2.12
C ARG A 111 -9.65 16.10 2.49
N GLY A 112 -8.93 16.26 3.60
CA GLY A 112 -8.42 17.55 4.07
C GLY A 112 -6.94 17.78 3.78
N GLU A 113 -6.46 18.95 4.17
CA GLU A 113 -5.05 19.30 4.22
C GLU A 113 -4.57 19.22 5.66
N GLY A 114 -3.37 18.68 5.90
CA GLY A 114 -2.84 18.48 7.26
C GLY A 114 -3.65 17.50 8.11
N THR A 115 -4.42 16.61 7.49
CA THR A 115 -5.20 15.57 8.15
C THR A 115 -4.37 14.32 8.41
N TRP A 116 -4.85 13.46 9.30
CA TRP A 116 -4.22 12.22 9.72
C TRP A 116 -4.88 11.00 9.07
N SER A 117 -4.09 9.96 8.77
CA SER A 117 -4.61 8.64 8.40
C SER A 117 -3.66 7.55 8.88
N SER A 118 -3.97 6.29 8.55
CA SER A 118 -3.18 5.11 8.92
C SER A 118 -3.01 4.95 10.44
N LEU A 119 -4.08 5.26 11.17
CA LEU A 119 -4.22 4.78 12.54
C LEU A 119 -4.32 3.25 12.50
N PRO A 120 -3.64 2.55 13.43
CA PRO A 120 -3.52 1.09 13.34
C PRO A 120 -4.86 0.39 13.50
N HIS A 121 -4.99 -0.74 12.82
CA HIS A 121 -6.03 -1.73 13.04
C HIS A 121 -5.69 -2.56 14.29
N ASP A 122 -6.69 -3.22 14.88
CA ASP A 122 -6.53 -4.00 16.11
C ASP A 122 -5.42 -5.06 16.02
N PHE A 123 -5.26 -5.71 14.86
CA PHE A 123 -4.21 -6.72 14.68
C PHE A 123 -2.81 -6.10 14.65
N GLU A 124 -2.67 -4.86 14.17
CA GLU A 124 -1.38 -4.17 14.09
C GLU A 124 -0.87 -3.78 15.48
N LEU A 125 -1.75 -3.70 16.47
CA LEU A 125 -1.40 -3.47 17.88
C LEU A 125 -0.88 -4.73 18.60
N ASN A 126 -1.04 -5.91 17.99
CA ASN A 126 -0.49 -7.18 18.47
C ASN A 126 0.64 -7.59 17.53
N THR A 127 1.78 -6.91 17.62
CA THR A 127 2.87 -7.01 16.63
C THR A 127 3.45 -8.41 16.53
N GLU A 128 3.66 -8.86 15.30
CA GLU A 128 4.29 -10.14 14.95
C GLU A 128 5.33 -9.91 13.84
N PRO A 129 6.43 -10.68 13.79
CA PRO A 129 7.41 -10.56 12.74
C PRO A 129 6.84 -11.02 11.39
N GLY A 130 7.48 -10.59 10.30
CA GLY A 130 7.17 -10.99 8.94
C GLY A 130 6.11 -10.16 8.22
N PHE A 131 5.44 -9.22 8.89
CA PHE A 131 4.54 -8.27 8.24
C PHE A 131 5.34 -7.24 7.43
N GLU A 132 4.95 -7.04 6.18
CA GLU A 132 5.61 -6.12 5.25
C GLU A 132 4.56 -5.23 4.61
N GLU A 133 4.71 -3.91 4.80
CA GLU A 133 3.88 -2.90 4.17
C GLU A 133 4.74 -1.73 3.69
N VAL A 134 4.32 -1.12 2.59
CA VAL A 134 5.04 -0.02 1.95
C VAL A 134 4.06 0.98 1.37
N PHE A 135 4.36 2.25 1.55
CA PHE A 135 3.63 3.37 0.95
C PHE A 135 4.45 4.01 -0.16
N PHE A 136 3.78 4.43 -1.23
CA PHE A 136 4.29 5.39 -2.21
C PHE A 136 3.48 6.68 -2.09
N TYR A 137 4.15 7.77 -1.71
CA TYR A 137 3.50 9.03 -1.35
C TYR A 137 3.22 9.90 -2.57
N VAL A 138 1.98 10.39 -2.67
CA VAL A 138 1.52 11.37 -3.65
C VAL A 138 1.00 12.58 -2.88
N LEU A 139 1.81 13.63 -2.80
CA LEU A 139 1.54 14.82 -2.00
C LEU A 139 1.20 16.00 -2.91
N LYS A 140 0.08 16.67 -2.63
CA LYS A 140 -0.39 17.83 -3.40
C LYS A 140 -0.57 19.06 -2.50
N GLY A 141 -0.38 20.24 -3.09
CA GLY A 141 -0.46 21.51 -2.37
C GLY A 141 0.74 21.79 -1.46
N GLY A 142 0.76 23.00 -0.89
CA GLY A 142 1.73 23.42 0.12
C GLY A 142 3.19 23.10 -0.21
N THR A 143 3.91 22.59 0.78
CA THR A 143 5.34 22.23 0.70
C THR A 143 5.59 20.87 0.05
N GLN A 144 4.54 20.09 -0.22
CA GLN A 144 4.61 18.69 -0.65
C GLN A 144 5.51 17.84 0.26
N LYS A 145 5.42 18.09 1.56
CA LYS A 145 6.08 17.33 2.61
C LYS A 145 5.05 16.84 3.62
N ALA A 146 5.38 15.71 4.22
CA ALA A 146 4.56 15.06 5.23
C ALA A 146 5.46 14.45 6.31
N ILE A 147 4.83 13.88 7.34
CA ILE A 147 5.49 13.20 8.44
C ILE A 147 4.83 11.82 8.56
N GLN A 148 5.65 10.77 8.57
CA GLN A 148 5.22 9.42 8.91
C GLN A 148 5.76 9.07 10.29
N VAL A 149 4.91 8.57 11.17
CA VAL A 149 5.29 7.96 12.45
C VAL A 149 5.33 6.45 12.25
N GLY A 150 6.18 5.74 12.99
CA GLY A 150 6.14 4.28 13.08
C GLY A 150 6.57 3.83 14.46
N ARG A 151 5.68 3.13 15.16
CA ARG A 151 5.89 2.55 16.48
C ARG A 151 5.41 1.11 16.50
N GLY A 152 6.31 0.17 16.72
CA GLY A 152 6.00 -1.25 16.68
C GLY A 152 7.22 -2.05 16.23
N MET A 153 7.06 -2.88 15.21
CA MET A 153 8.04 -3.89 14.81
C MET A 153 8.21 -3.95 13.29
N TRP A 154 9.44 -4.13 12.83
CA TRP A 154 9.74 -4.42 11.42
C TRP A 154 9.53 -5.90 11.08
N HIS A 155 9.59 -6.25 9.80
CA HIS A 155 9.40 -7.65 9.38
C HIS A 155 10.44 -8.63 9.98
N ASP A 156 11.63 -8.16 10.35
CA ASP A 156 12.70 -8.96 10.94
C ASP A 156 12.59 -9.13 12.46
N GLY A 157 11.57 -8.51 13.07
CA GLY A 157 11.33 -8.58 14.51
C GLY A 157 11.99 -7.46 15.31
N GLU A 158 12.75 -6.56 14.68
CA GLU A 158 13.37 -5.42 15.35
C GLU A 158 12.32 -4.35 15.70
N ASP A 159 12.38 -3.86 16.94
CA ASP A 159 11.49 -2.79 17.42
C ASP A 159 11.81 -1.45 16.75
N VAL A 160 10.78 -0.60 16.65
CA VAL A 160 10.90 0.77 16.16
C VAL A 160 10.03 1.74 16.93
N ASP A 161 10.59 2.92 17.22
CA ASP A 161 9.85 4.15 17.51
C ASP A 161 10.53 5.29 16.74
N GLY A 162 9.90 5.68 15.63
CA GLY A 162 10.50 6.57 14.64
C GLY A 162 9.52 7.59 14.08
N VAL A 163 10.08 8.71 13.63
CA VAL A 163 9.38 9.76 12.91
C VAL A 163 10.23 10.14 11.70
N TRP A 164 9.65 10.05 10.51
CA TRP A 164 10.37 10.26 9.25
C TRP A 164 9.76 11.42 8.44
N PRO A 165 10.60 12.32 7.91
CA PRO A 165 10.15 13.30 6.94
C PRO A 165 9.83 12.59 5.62
N VAL A 166 8.65 12.87 5.09
CA VAL A 166 8.16 12.32 3.83
C VAL A 166 8.18 13.38 2.75
N ARG A 167 8.61 13.00 1.54
CA ARG A 167 8.55 13.85 0.35
C ARG A 167 7.63 13.24 -0.70
N ASN A 168 7.08 14.08 -1.56
CA ASN A 168 6.31 13.65 -2.72
C ASN A 168 7.11 12.65 -3.58
N GLU A 169 6.39 11.66 -4.11
CA GLU A 169 6.89 10.61 -5.00
C GLU A 169 8.06 9.78 -4.44
N THR A 170 8.00 9.49 -3.14
CA THR A 170 8.95 8.59 -2.47
C THR A 170 8.25 7.37 -1.90
N PHE A 171 8.99 6.29 -1.72
CA PHE A 171 8.54 5.13 -0.96
C PHE A 171 8.83 5.30 0.54
N GLY A 172 8.07 4.64 1.40
CA GLY A 172 8.38 4.46 2.80
C GLY A 172 7.94 3.10 3.30
N THR A 173 8.82 2.37 3.98
CA THR A 173 8.47 1.14 4.68
C THR A 173 7.58 1.46 5.88
N VAL A 174 6.60 0.63 6.15
CA VAL A 174 5.65 0.77 7.26
C VAL A 174 5.86 -0.39 8.23
N PRO A 175 6.11 -0.14 9.53
CA PRO A 175 6.19 -1.22 10.51
C PRO A 175 4.81 -1.74 10.86
N MET A 176 4.73 -2.99 11.31
CA MET A 176 3.54 -3.46 12.03
C MET A 176 3.46 -2.70 13.36
N GLY A 177 2.31 -2.12 13.67
CA GLY A 177 2.17 -1.22 14.82
C GLY A 177 1.45 0.07 14.47
N TYR A 178 1.64 1.11 15.27
CA TYR A 178 1.09 2.44 15.07
C TYR A 178 1.90 3.22 14.02
N HIS A 179 1.32 3.52 12.87
CA HIS A 179 2.08 4.08 11.74
C HIS A 179 1.39 5.24 10.97
N PRO A 180 0.83 6.25 11.65
CA PRO A 180 0.06 7.29 10.97
C PRO A 180 0.92 8.20 10.09
N VAL A 181 0.24 8.85 9.15
CA VAL A 181 0.82 9.88 8.28
C VAL A 181 0.01 11.17 8.33
N VAL A 182 0.71 12.31 8.28
CA VAL A 182 0.11 13.65 8.26
C VAL A 182 0.89 14.58 7.33
N GLY A 183 0.18 15.42 6.56
CA GLY A 183 0.79 16.45 5.72
C GLY A 183 1.27 17.67 6.51
N GLU A 184 2.30 18.37 6.04
CA GLU A 184 2.56 19.74 6.50
C GLU A 184 1.35 20.67 6.16
N PRO A 185 1.22 21.84 6.79
CA PRO A 185 0.12 22.76 6.50
C PRO A 185 -0.06 23.04 5.01
N GLY A 186 -1.29 22.93 4.51
CA GLY A 186 -1.62 23.11 3.09
C GLY A 186 -1.29 21.90 2.19
N VAL A 187 -0.80 20.79 2.77
CA VAL A 187 -0.51 19.56 2.02
C VAL A 187 -1.64 18.56 2.21
N ARG A 188 -2.20 18.10 1.09
CA ARG A 188 -3.10 16.95 1.03
C ARG A 188 -2.27 15.70 0.72
N VAL A 189 -2.42 14.69 1.58
CA VAL A 189 -1.71 13.42 1.46
C VAL A 189 -2.56 12.42 0.67
N SER A 190 -1.94 11.75 -0.29
CA SER A 190 -2.41 10.48 -0.83
C SER A 190 -1.26 9.49 -0.83
N TYR A 191 -1.55 8.21 -0.76
CA TYR A 191 -0.52 7.19 -0.86
C TYR A 191 -1.07 5.89 -1.41
N VAL A 192 -0.33 5.32 -2.38
CA VAL A 192 -0.53 3.92 -2.79
C VAL A 192 0.10 3.06 -1.71
N TRP A 193 -0.65 2.08 -1.21
CA TRP A 193 -0.17 1.14 -0.21
C TRP A 193 -0.20 -0.27 -0.76
N ALA A 194 0.79 -1.06 -0.36
CA ALA A 194 0.80 -2.51 -0.58
C ALA A 194 1.32 -3.22 0.67
N TYR A 195 0.68 -4.34 1.03
CA TYR A 195 1.16 -5.23 2.08
C TYR A 195 0.95 -6.70 1.72
N LEU A 196 1.63 -7.60 2.45
CA LEU A 196 1.50 -9.04 2.27
C LEU A 196 0.72 -9.67 3.44
N ALA A 197 -0.53 -10.06 3.19
CA ALA A 197 -1.36 -10.79 4.14
C ALA A 197 -0.95 -12.28 4.22
N LYS A 198 0.21 -12.56 4.86
CA LYS A 198 0.73 -13.93 5.04
C LYS A 198 -0.15 -14.77 5.98
N HIS A 199 -0.94 -14.10 6.82
CA HIS A 199 -1.92 -14.72 7.70
C HIS A 199 -3.30 -14.10 7.50
N LYS A 200 -4.36 -14.92 7.65
CA LYS A 200 -5.74 -14.48 7.46
C LYS A 200 -6.17 -13.36 8.42
N HIS A 201 -5.53 -13.24 9.58
CA HIS A 201 -5.82 -12.20 10.56
C HIS A 201 -5.11 -10.87 10.26
N TRP A 202 -4.26 -10.80 9.22
CA TRP A 202 -3.62 -9.56 8.74
C TRP A 202 -4.43 -8.85 7.64
N GLU A 203 -5.63 -9.35 7.34
CA GLU A 203 -6.50 -8.78 6.31
C GLU A 203 -7.16 -7.47 6.80
N LYS A 204 -7.05 -6.39 6.01
CA LYS A 204 -7.72 -5.10 6.22
C LYS A 204 -8.93 -4.99 5.27
N ILE A 205 -10.16 -4.88 5.81
CA ILE A 205 -11.38 -4.31 5.17
C ILE A 205 -12.25 -3.71 6.28
#